data_AF-A0A950WPR3-F1
#
_entry.id   AF-A0A950WPR3-F1
#
_cell.length_a   1.000
_cell.length_b   1.000
_cell.length_c   1.000
_cell.angle_alpha   90.00
_cell.angle_beta   90.00
_cell.angle_gamma   90.00
#
_symmetry.space_group_name_H-M   'P 1'
#
loop_
_entity.id
_entity.type
_entity.pdbx_description
1 polymer ?
#
loop_
_entity_poly.entity_id
_entity_poly.type
_entity_poly.pdbx_seq_one_letter_code
_entity_poly.pdbx_strand_id
1 'polypeptide(L)'
;MTAATVESRRDQPFWPEGWWRVMDLRIGIIPLPIFVVLLALITGFVLSGKVPSDILMAIVLLAVGGFACAEIGKRLPIIRNVGAAAIFATFIPSALAYYHLLPASVISSVAEFTKFSNFLYLFIASVIVGSILGMDRHVLIAGFLKVFVPLGLGSVVAAIVGTLVGTALGRGAWHTFFFTVVPIMAGGIGEGAIPLSVGYSGILHQAHGILFAQVLPPVMLGSLTAIVLSGTLNFVGKRYPHLTGEGR
;
A
#
# COMPACT_ATOMS: atom_id res chain seq x y z
N MET A 1 -27.98 -62.68 -9.00
CA MET A 1 -28.44 -61.63 -9.95
C MET A 1 -28.74 -60.42 -9.09
N THR A 2 -28.06 -59.28 -9.14
CA THR A 2 -27.19 -58.68 -10.16
C THR A 2 -26.18 -57.76 -9.45
N ALA A 3 -24.93 -57.84 -9.89
CA ALA A 3 -23.85 -56.97 -9.46
C ALA A 3 -24.15 -55.53 -9.91
N ALA A 4 -24.24 -54.59 -8.97
CA ALA A 4 -24.13 -53.17 -9.26
C ALA A 4 -22.65 -52.87 -9.46
N THR A 5 -22.31 -52.76 -10.73
CA THR A 5 -21.05 -52.43 -11.35
C THR A 5 -20.31 -51.28 -10.68
N VAL A 6 -19.02 -51.53 -10.43
CA VAL A 6 -17.96 -50.55 -10.31
C VAL A 6 -18.07 -49.58 -11.49
N GLU A 7 -18.57 -48.37 -11.26
CA GLU A 7 -18.54 -47.30 -12.24
C GLU A 7 -17.31 -46.43 -11.99
N SER A 8 -16.37 -46.54 -12.91
CA SER A 8 -15.08 -45.89 -12.93
C SER A 8 -15.21 -44.36 -12.88
N ARG A 9 -14.66 -43.72 -11.84
CA ARG A 9 -14.26 -42.31 -11.88
C ARG A 9 -13.04 -42.13 -12.80
N ARG A 10 -13.22 -42.32 -14.10
CA ARG A 10 -12.26 -41.87 -15.11
C ARG A 10 -13.00 -41.25 -16.28
N ASP A 11 -12.50 -40.08 -16.64
CA ASP A 11 -12.62 -39.43 -17.94
C ASP A 11 -13.90 -38.61 -18.19
N GLN A 12 -14.11 -37.56 -17.36
CA GLN A 12 -14.78 -36.36 -17.88
C GLN A 12 -13.80 -35.64 -18.83
N PRO A 13 -14.21 -35.29 -20.07
CA PRO A 13 -13.34 -34.60 -21.01
C PRO A 13 -12.91 -33.23 -20.46
N PHE A 14 -11.62 -32.93 -20.58
CA PHE A 14 -10.99 -31.67 -20.11
C PHE A 14 -11.58 -30.40 -20.78
N TRP A 15 -12.38 -30.57 -21.83
CA TRP A 15 -13.02 -29.53 -22.60
C TRP A 15 -14.54 -29.75 -22.61
N PRO A 16 -15.40 -28.76 -22.31
CA PRO A 16 -15.12 -27.34 -22.02
C PRO A 16 -14.93 -27.02 -20.52
N GLU A 17 -15.40 -27.87 -19.60
CA GLU A 17 -15.50 -27.54 -18.18
C GLU A 17 -14.14 -27.48 -17.44
N GLY A 18 -13.13 -28.22 -17.91
CA GLY A 18 -11.79 -28.22 -17.32
C GLY A 18 -11.02 -26.91 -17.55
N TRP A 19 -11.09 -26.37 -18.77
CA TRP A 19 -10.51 -25.06 -19.11
C TRP A 19 -11.15 -23.92 -18.31
N TRP A 20 -12.48 -23.94 -18.16
CA TRP A 20 -13.20 -22.96 -17.33
C TRP A 20 -12.85 -23.09 -15.84
N ARG A 21 -12.70 -24.32 -15.30
CA ARG A 21 -12.23 -24.53 -13.92
C ARG A 21 -10.82 -23.99 -13.66
N VAL A 22 -9.92 -24.05 -14.66
CA VAL A 22 -8.56 -23.50 -14.55
C VAL A 22 -8.58 -21.97 -14.66
N MET A 23 -9.48 -21.40 -15.47
CA MET A 23 -9.75 -19.96 -15.54
C MET A 23 -10.42 -19.40 -14.28
N ASP A 24 -11.16 -20.24 -13.53
CA ASP A 24 -11.79 -19.86 -12.27
C ASP A 24 -10.80 -19.74 -11.10
N LEU A 25 -9.63 -20.37 -11.20
CA LEU A 25 -8.52 -20.13 -10.28
C LEU A 25 -7.93 -18.74 -10.58
N ARG A 26 -8.15 -17.80 -9.67
CA ARG A 26 -7.69 -16.41 -9.79
C ARG A 26 -6.66 -16.06 -8.72
N ILE A 27 -5.65 -15.31 -9.11
CA ILE A 27 -4.69 -14.65 -8.22
C ILE A 27 -5.07 -13.17 -8.21
N GLY A 28 -5.71 -12.72 -7.12
CA GLY A 28 -6.35 -11.40 -7.11
C GLY A 28 -7.47 -11.29 -8.15
N ILE A 29 -7.33 -10.36 -9.10
CA ILE A 29 -8.32 -10.12 -10.19
C ILE A 29 -7.95 -10.91 -11.47
N ILE A 30 -6.71 -11.42 -11.56
CA ILE A 30 -6.16 -12.01 -12.78
C ILE A 30 -6.36 -13.54 -12.77
N PRO A 31 -6.97 -14.14 -13.83
CA PRO A 31 -7.00 -15.59 -14.01
C PRO A 31 -5.60 -16.20 -14.04
N LEU A 32 -5.43 -17.35 -13.41
CA LEU A 32 -4.12 -18.01 -13.27
C LEU A 32 -3.41 -18.26 -14.61
N PRO A 33 -4.09 -18.67 -15.71
CA PRO A 33 -3.44 -18.78 -17.02
C PRO A 33 -2.85 -17.46 -17.53
N ILE A 34 -3.58 -16.35 -17.35
CA ILE A 34 -3.14 -15.02 -17.78
C ILE A 34 -1.96 -14.57 -16.93
N PHE A 35 -2.01 -14.83 -15.62
CA PHE A 35 -0.91 -14.53 -14.71
C PHE A 35 0.39 -15.25 -15.12
N VAL A 36 0.31 -16.54 -15.49
CA VAL A 36 1.49 -17.31 -15.94
C VAL A 36 2.06 -16.75 -17.25
N VAL A 37 1.20 -16.37 -18.20
CA VAL A 37 1.64 -15.75 -19.46
C VAL A 37 2.34 -14.42 -19.20
N LEU A 38 1.76 -13.56 -18.36
CA LEU A 38 2.36 -12.27 -18.01
C LEU A 38 3.70 -12.46 -17.29
N LEU A 39 3.81 -13.44 -16.40
CA LEU A 39 5.06 -13.76 -15.70
C LEU A 39 6.13 -14.29 -16.66
N ALA A 40 5.75 -15.11 -17.64
CA ALA A 40 6.65 -15.57 -18.70
C ALA A 40 7.15 -14.41 -19.56
N LEU A 41 6.29 -13.46 -19.92
CA LEU A 41 6.67 -12.24 -20.64
C LEU A 41 7.65 -11.39 -19.84
N ILE A 42 7.36 -11.13 -18.56
CA ILE A 42 8.27 -10.39 -17.67
C ILE A 42 9.63 -11.09 -17.62
N THR A 43 9.65 -12.41 -17.46
CA THR A 43 10.88 -13.19 -17.41
C THR A 43 11.67 -13.10 -18.73
N GLY A 44 11.00 -13.14 -19.88
CA GLY A 44 11.62 -12.96 -21.19
C GLY A 44 12.28 -11.59 -21.37
N PHE A 45 11.63 -10.52 -20.92
CA PHE A 45 12.20 -9.15 -20.95
C PHE A 45 13.38 -9.00 -19.97
N VAL A 46 13.29 -9.62 -18.80
CA VAL A 46 14.39 -9.66 -17.82
C VAL A 46 15.61 -10.39 -18.38
N LEU A 47 15.42 -11.56 -19.00
CA LEU A 47 16.49 -12.34 -19.63
C LEU A 47 17.14 -11.60 -20.81
N SER A 48 16.33 -10.82 -21.54
CA SER A 48 16.82 -9.96 -22.62
C SER A 48 17.58 -8.72 -22.12
N GLY A 49 17.62 -8.49 -20.79
CA GLY A 49 18.31 -7.37 -20.15
C GLY A 49 17.65 -6.00 -20.33
N LYS A 50 16.65 -5.88 -21.21
CA LYS A 50 15.95 -4.65 -21.55
C LYS A 50 14.49 -4.75 -21.12
N VAL A 51 14.17 -4.18 -19.97
CA VAL A 51 12.80 -4.03 -19.48
C VAL A 51 12.34 -2.60 -19.83
N PRO A 52 11.37 -2.42 -20.74
CA PRO A 52 10.85 -1.09 -21.07
C PRO A 52 10.27 -0.39 -19.84
N SER A 53 10.36 0.94 -19.77
CA SER A 53 9.78 1.78 -18.72
C SER A 53 8.46 2.46 -19.15
N ASP A 54 7.86 1.97 -20.24
CA ASP A 54 6.56 2.44 -20.73
C ASP A 54 5.39 2.02 -19.84
N ILE A 55 4.28 2.75 -19.94
CA ILE A 55 3.04 2.52 -19.18
C ILE A 55 2.56 1.06 -19.27
N LEU A 56 2.65 0.43 -20.45
CA LEU A 56 2.21 -0.95 -20.65
C LEU A 56 3.01 -1.93 -19.78
N MET A 57 4.34 -1.80 -19.79
CA MET A 57 5.22 -2.67 -19.01
C MET A 57 5.07 -2.40 -17.51
N ALA A 58 4.94 -1.14 -17.12
CA ALA A 58 4.72 -0.75 -15.73
C ALA A 58 3.40 -1.31 -15.17
N ILE A 59 2.30 -1.23 -15.92
CA ILE A 59 1.01 -1.81 -15.49
C ILE A 59 1.15 -3.31 -15.29
N VAL A 60 1.82 -4.01 -16.22
CA VAL A 60 2.02 -5.47 -16.11
C VAL A 60 2.87 -5.81 -14.89
N LEU A 61 4.00 -5.14 -14.68
CA LEU A 61 4.89 -5.35 -13.54
C LEU A 61 4.18 -5.08 -12.21
N LEU A 62 3.49 -3.94 -12.10
CA LEU A 62 2.78 -3.54 -10.88
C LEU A 62 1.58 -4.43 -10.60
N ALA A 63 0.83 -4.85 -11.63
CA ALA A 63 -0.31 -5.75 -11.47
C ALA A 63 0.15 -7.16 -11.07
N VAL A 64 1.09 -7.76 -11.81
CA VAL A 64 1.60 -9.10 -11.49
C VAL A 64 2.28 -9.12 -10.13
N GLY A 65 3.20 -8.19 -9.87
CA GLY A 65 3.90 -8.09 -8.59
C GLY A 65 2.96 -7.78 -7.43
N GLY A 66 2.08 -6.79 -7.60
CA GLY A 66 1.13 -6.37 -6.57
C GLY A 66 0.11 -7.45 -6.22
N PHE A 67 -0.53 -8.08 -7.21
CA PHE A 67 -1.49 -9.15 -6.94
C PHE A 67 -0.83 -10.42 -6.43
N ALA A 68 0.39 -10.76 -6.88
CA ALA A 68 1.14 -11.88 -6.33
C ALA A 68 1.43 -11.68 -4.83
N CYS A 69 1.95 -10.50 -4.46
CA CYS A 69 2.25 -10.18 -3.07
C CYS A 69 0.98 -10.10 -2.20
N ALA A 70 -0.09 -9.51 -2.74
CA ALA A 70 -1.38 -9.40 -2.05
C ALA A 70 -2.03 -10.78 -1.82
N GLU A 71 -1.92 -11.70 -2.78
CA GLU A 71 -2.47 -13.05 -2.67
C GLU A 71 -1.76 -13.86 -1.58
N ILE A 72 -0.44 -13.72 -1.45
CA ILE A 72 0.33 -14.32 -0.33
C ILE A 72 -0.22 -13.81 1.00
N GLY A 73 -0.45 -12.50 1.14
CA GLY A 73 -1.02 -11.91 2.35
C GLY A 73 -2.44 -12.39 2.67
N LYS A 74 -3.29 -12.61 1.64
CA LYS A 74 -4.68 -13.10 1.81
C LYS A 74 -4.78 -14.54 2.29
N ARG A 75 -3.77 -15.36 1.99
CA ARG A 75 -3.75 -16.80 2.35
C ARG A 75 -3.33 -17.06 3.80
N LEU A 76 -2.81 -16.06 4.51
CA LEU A 76 -2.42 -16.21 5.91
C LEU A 76 -3.64 -16.00 6.85
N PRO A 77 -4.07 -17.03 7.60
CA PRO A 77 -5.32 -17.02 8.35
C PRO A 77 -5.34 -16.04 9.54
N ILE A 78 -4.18 -15.76 10.15
CA ILE A 78 -4.09 -14.96 11.38
C ILE A 78 -4.21 -13.45 11.08
N ILE A 79 -3.73 -12.99 9.93
CA ILE A 79 -3.52 -11.55 9.65
C ILE A 79 -4.53 -11.01 8.62
N ARG A 80 -5.33 -11.88 7.99
CA ARG A 80 -6.28 -11.52 6.92
C ARG A 80 -7.24 -10.39 7.31
N ASN A 81 -7.67 -10.35 8.57
CA ASN A 81 -8.66 -9.37 9.04
C ASN A 81 -8.09 -7.97 9.31
N VAL A 82 -6.75 -7.84 9.32
CA VAL A 82 -6.00 -6.62 9.64
C VAL A 82 -5.53 -5.91 8.35
N GLY A 83 -5.98 -6.35 7.17
CA GLY A 83 -5.53 -5.77 5.90
C GLY A 83 -4.18 -6.34 5.43
N ALA A 84 -3.87 -7.60 5.78
CA ALA A 84 -2.63 -8.27 5.39
C ALA A 84 -2.32 -8.18 3.89
N ALA A 85 -3.32 -8.14 3.02
CA ALA A 85 -3.12 -8.00 1.57
C ALA A 85 -2.36 -6.70 1.22
N ALA A 86 -2.74 -5.57 1.81
CA ALA A 86 -2.11 -4.27 1.56
C ALA A 86 -0.72 -4.22 2.21
N ILE A 87 -0.61 -4.67 3.46
CA ILE A 87 0.67 -4.75 4.18
C ILE A 87 1.68 -5.58 3.38
N PHE A 88 1.30 -6.79 2.95
CA PHE A 88 2.18 -7.67 2.19
C PHE A 88 2.51 -7.11 0.81
N ALA A 89 1.54 -6.50 0.13
CA ALA A 89 1.77 -5.83 -1.16
C ALA A 89 2.75 -4.64 -1.04
N THR A 90 2.86 -4.01 0.13
CA THR A 90 3.86 -2.96 0.38
C THR A 90 5.22 -3.53 0.80
N PHE A 91 5.26 -4.44 1.78
CA PHE A 91 6.52 -4.89 2.37
C PHE A 91 7.27 -5.95 1.57
N ILE A 92 6.57 -6.86 0.89
CA ILE A 92 7.23 -7.92 0.13
C ILE A 92 8.08 -7.33 -1.02
N PRO A 93 7.56 -6.42 -1.87
CA PRO A 93 8.39 -5.80 -2.90
C PRO A 93 9.58 -5.02 -2.33
N SER A 94 9.41 -4.30 -1.23
CA SER A 94 10.50 -3.60 -0.56
C SER A 94 11.57 -4.56 -0.02
N ALA A 95 11.16 -5.67 0.60
CA ALA A 95 12.08 -6.69 1.08
C ALA A 95 12.81 -7.40 -0.07
N LEU A 96 12.10 -7.77 -1.13
CA LEU A 96 12.67 -8.35 -2.34
C LEU A 96 13.70 -7.43 -3.00
N ALA A 97 13.44 -6.12 -3.02
CA ALA A 97 14.38 -5.12 -3.50
C ALA A 97 15.61 -4.98 -2.58
N TYR A 98 15.41 -4.99 -1.25
CA TYR A 98 16.50 -4.92 -0.27
C TYR A 98 17.43 -6.13 -0.32
N TYR A 99 16.88 -7.35 -0.46
CA TYR A 99 17.66 -8.59 -0.59
C TYR A 99 18.20 -8.85 -2.00
N HIS A 100 18.04 -7.91 -2.93
CA HIS A 100 18.47 -8.04 -4.33
C HIS A 100 17.89 -9.27 -5.06
N LEU A 101 16.71 -9.73 -4.65
CA LEU A 101 15.98 -10.83 -5.29
C LEU A 101 15.28 -10.37 -6.57
N LEU A 102 14.99 -9.08 -6.71
CA LEU A 102 14.46 -8.49 -7.93
C LEU A 102 15.58 -8.04 -8.88
N PRO A 103 15.49 -8.33 -10.19
CA PRO A 103 16.44 -7.84 -11.16
C PRO A 103 16.53 -6.31 -11.16
N ALA A 104 17.75 -5.78 -11.25
CA ALA A 104 17.99 -4.33 -11.25
C ALA A 104 17.20 -3.60 -12.35
N SER A 105 17.06 -4.21 -13.55
CA SER A 105 16.28 -3.67 -14.66
C SER A 105 14.79 -3.48 -14.34
N VAL A 106 14.23 -4.32 -13.46
CA VAL A 106 12.82 -4.19 -13.02
C VAL A 106 12.70 -3.03 -12.03
N ILE A 107 13.62 -2.94 -11.07
CA ILE A 107 13.62 -1.86 -10.07
C ILE A 107 13.81 -0.50 -10.77
N SER A 108 14.75 -0.41 -11.72
CA SER A 108 15.00 0.82 -12.47
C SER A 108 13.79 1.21 -13.33
N SER A 109 13.19 0.25 -14.05
CA SER A 109 12.00 0.50 -14.87
C SER A 109 10.82 1.02 -14.03
N VAL A 110 10.53 0.39 -12.89
CA VAL A 110 9.45 0.83 -11.99
C VAL A 110 9.75 2.20 -11.38
N ALA A 111 11.00 2.45 -10.96
CA ALA A 111 11.40 3.73 -10.38
C ALA A 111 11.34 4.86 -11.41
N GLU A 112 11.80 4.61 -12.63
CA GLU A 112 11.76 5.53 -13.75
C GLU A 112 10.31 5.88 -14.11
N PHE A 113 9.49 4.85 -14.32
CA PHE A 113 8.07 5.02 -14.58
C PHE A 113 7.38 5.87 -13.50
N THR A 114 7.60 5.54 -12.23
CA THR A 114 6.94 6.24 -11.11
C THR A 114 7.36 7.71 -11.03
N LYS A 115 8.64 8.02 -11.26
CA LYS A 115 9.16 9.39 -11.20
C LYS A 115 8.72 10.24 -12.39
N PHE A 116 8.76 9.71 -13.61
CA PHE A 116 8.47 10.50 -14.81
C PHE A 116 6.97 10.63 -15.09
N SER A 117 6.20 9.57 -14.87
CA SER A 117 4.77 9.58 -15.23
C SER A 117 3.90 10.37 -14.27
N ASN A 118 4.35 10.60 -13.03
CA ASN A 118 3.51 11.12 -11.95
C ASN A 118 2.18 10.34 -11.81
N PHE A 119 2.16 9.06 -12.18
CA PHE A 119 0.96 8.23 -12.20
C PHE A 119 0.29 8.14 -10.82
N LEU A 120 1.06 8.15 -9.73
CA LEU A 120 0.53 8.20 -8.37
C LEU A 120 -0.35 9.44 -8.13
N TYR A 121 0.09 10.62 -8.57
CA TYR A 121 -0.70 11.84 -8.46
C TYR A 121 -1.96 11.78 -9.31
N LEU A 122 -1.88 11.23 -10.53
CA LEU A 122 -3.05 11.02 -11.37
C LEU A 122 -4.06 10.09 -10.69
N PHE A 123 -3.60 8.98 -10.10
CA PHE A 123 -4.45 8.04 -9.38
C PHE A 123 -5.10 8.67 -8.15
N ILE A 124 -4.32 9.37 -7.31
CA ILE A 124 -4.83 10.10 -6.13
C ILE A 124 -5.88 11.14 -6.54
N ALA A 125 -5.57 11.97 -7.55
CA ALA A 125 -6.51 12.96 -8.06
C ALA A 125 -7.81 12.32 -8.57
N SER A 126 -7.72 11.22 -9.32
CA SER A 126 -8.89 10.49 -9.83
C SER A 126 -9.76 9.94 -8.70
N VAL A 127 -9.16 9.35 -7.67
CA VAL A 127 -9.89 8.81 -6.51
C VAL A 127 -10.54 9.92 -5.71
N ILE A 128 -9.84 11.03 -5.47
CA ILE A 128 -10.39 12.18 -4.72
C ILE A 128 -11.57 12.80 -5.49
N VAL A 129 -11.38 13.11 -6.77
CA VAL A 129 -12.44 13.70 -7.60
C VAL A 129 -13.63 12.75 -7.72
N GLY A 130 -13.38 11.46 -7.95
CA GLY A 130 -14.42 10.43 -8.00
C GLY A 130 -15.20 10.31 -6.68
N SER A 131 -14.50 10.37 -5.55
CA SER A 131 -15.14 10.31 -4.23
C SER A 131 -15.98 11.55 -3.94
N ILE A 132 -15.52 12.75 -4.31
CA ILE A 132 -16.26 14.01 -4.13
C ILE A 132 -17.50 14.03 -5.03
N LEU A 133 -17.38 13.65 -6.31
CA LEU A 133 -18.51 13.61 -7.24
C LEU A 133 -19.55 12.55 -6.86
N GLY A 134 -19.14 11.47 -6.17
CA GLY A 134 -20.03 10.42 -5.68
C GLY A 134 -20.80 10.77 -4.40
N MET A 135 -20.51 11.91 -3.75
CA MET A 135 -21.16 12.33 -2.50
C MET A 135 -22.20 13.42 -2.72
N ASP A 136 -23.32 13.35 -1.99
CA ASP A 136 -24.29 14.43 -1.96
C ASP A 136 -23.66 15.73 -1.41
N ARG A 137 -23.89 16.86 -2.09
CA ARG A 137 -23.34 18.17 -1.72
C ARG A 137 -23.60 18.57 -0.26
N HIS A 138 -24.74 18.16 0.30
CA HIS A 138 -25.10 18.46 1.69
C HIS A 138 -24.26 17.64 2.68
N VAL A 139 -23.95 16.38 2.35
CA VAL A 139 -23.06 15.52 3.13
C VAL A 139 -21.62 15.98 2.99
N LEU A 140 -21.20 16.50 1.83
CA LEU A 140 -19.86 17.06 1.63
C LEU A 140 -19.62 18.26 2.56
N ILE A 141 -20.55 19.23 2.58
CA ILE A 141 -20.42 20.44 3.41
C ILE A 141 -20.50 20.10 4.90
N ALA A 142 -21.45 19.24 5.29
CA ALA A 142 -21.55 18.78 6.68
C ALA A 142 -20.38 17.89 7.11
N GLY A 143 -19.85 17.10 6.17
CA GLY A 143 -18.73 16.19 6.32
C GLY A 143 -17.42 16.94 6.55
N PHE A 144 -17.23 18.08 5.89
CA PHE A 144 -16.02 18.89 6.08
C PHE A 144 -15.79 19.26 7.55
N LEU A 145 -16.79 19.82 8.24
CA LEU A 145 -16.66 20.14 9.67
C LEU A 145 -16.55 18.88 10.54
N LYS A 146 -17.28 17.80 10.20
CA LYS A 146 -17.22 16.52 10.92
C LYS A 146 -15.87 15.81 10.82
N VAL A 147 -15.11 16.03 9.75
CA VAL A 147 -13.77 15.45 9.55
C VAL A 147 -12.69 16.39 10.09
N PHE A 148 -12.83 17.71 9.86
CA PHE A 148 -11.83 18.69 10.25
C PHE A 148 -11.63 18.76 11.77
N VAL A 149 -12.72 18.72 12.55
CA VAL A 149 -12.64 18.81 14.02
C VAL A 149 -11.91 17.61 14.65
N PRO A 150 -12.28 16.34 14.36
CA PRO A 150 -11.52 15.20 14.86
C PRO A 150 -10.08 15.15 14.36
N LEU A 151 -9.82 15.55 13.11
CA LEU A 151 -8.46 15.60 12.56
C LEU A 151 -7.59 16.63 13.30
N GLY A 152 -8.12 17.83 13.54
CA GLY A 152 -7.43 18.88 14.28
C GLY A 152 -7.18 18.50 15.74
N LEU A 153 -8.20 17.98 16.43
CA LEU A 153 -8.07 17.51 17.81
C LEU A 153 -7.07 16.35 17.91
N GLY A 154 -7.16 15.38 17.01
CA GLY A 154 -6.23 14.25 16.92
C GLY A 154 -4.80 14.71 16.67
N SER A 155 -4.61 15.74 15.85
CA SER A 155 -3.29 16.35 15.59
C SER A 155 -2.72 17.00 16.84
N VAL A 156 -3.53 17.74 17.60
CA VAL A 156 -3.10 18.37 18.87
C VAL A 156 -2.75 17.30 19.92
N VAL A 157 -3.57 16.26 20.04
CA VAL A 157 -3.29 15.15 20.96
C VAL A 157 -2.02 14.40 20.56
N ALA A 158 -1.83 14.11 19.26
CA ALA A 158 -0.62 13.48 18.75
C ALA A 158 0.62 14.34 18.99
N ALA A 159 0.51 15.66 18.81
CA ALA A 159 1.57 16.62 19.12
C ALA A 159 1.99 16.57 20.59
N ILE A 160 1.02 16.61 21.51
CA ILE A 160 1.27 16.60 22.95
C ILE A 160 1.85 15.26 23.38
N VAL A 161 1.17 14.16 23.06
CA VAL A 161 1.57 12.80 23.48
C VAL A 161 2.92 12.42 22.86
N GLY A 162 3.11 12.66 21.57
CA GLY A 162 4.37 12.36 20.88
C GLY A 162 5.55 13.13 21.45
N THR A 163 5.35 14.42 21.77
CA THR A 163 6.41 15.24 22.38
C THR A 163 6.71 14.80 23.80
N LEU A 164 5.70 14.54 24.62
CA LEU A 164 5.86 14.08 26.00
C LEU A 164 6.56 12.72 26.09
N VAL A 165 6.22 11.77 25.21
CA VAL A 165 6.87 10.46 25.19
C VAL A 165 8.33 10.59 24.74
N GLY A 166 8.61 11.39 23.71
CA GLY A 166 10.00 11.60 23.28
C GLY A 166 10.84 12.34 24.31
N THR A 167 10.27 13.30 25.06
CA THR A 167 10.97 13.96 26.17
C THR A 167 11.23 13.02 27.34
N ALA A 168 10.27 12.16 27.67
CA ALA A 168 10.44 11.12 28.68
C ALA A 168 11.55 10.12 28.30
N LEU A 169 11.75 9.85 27.02
CA LEU A 169 12.85 9.04 26.48
C LEU A 169 14.20 9.79 26.42
N GLY A 170 14.29 11.00 26.99
CA GLY A 170 15.51 11.79 27.06
C GLY A 170 15.85 12.55 25.78
N ARG A 171 14.95 12.63 24.79
CA ARG A 171 15.13 13.47 23.60
C ARG A 171 14.60 14.89 23.89
N GLY A 172 15.37 15.93 23.57
CA GLY A 172 14.93 17.31 23.81
C GLY A 172 13.59 17.62 23.13
N ALA A 173 12.70 18.35 23.82
CA ALA A 173 11.33 18.65 23.36
C ALA A 173 11.29 19.25 21.96
N TRP A 174 12.20 20.18 21.67
CA TRP A 174 12.37 20.80 20.36
C TRP A 174 12.66 19.76 19.27
N HIS A 175 13.63 18.89 19.51
CA HIS A 175 14.03 17.90 18.52
C HIS A 175 12.90 16.89 18.26
N THR A 176 12.27 16.39 19.32
CA THR A 176 11.15 15.45 19.21
C THR A 176 9.99 16.05 18.43
N PHE A 177 9.60 17.29 18.75
CA PHE A 177 8.48 17.93 18.08
C PHE A 177 8.76 18.17 16.59
N PHE A 178 9.84 18.87 16.26
CA PHE A 178 10.12 19.30 14.89
C PHE A 178 10.69 18.20 13.99
N PHE A 179 11.46 17.24 14.52
CA PHE A 179 12.13 16.23 13.69
C PHE A 179 11.54 14.82 13.81
N THR A 180 10.54 14.62 14.66
CA THR A 180 9.86 13.32 14.78
C THR A 180 8.35 13.48 14.62
N VAL A 181 7.71 14.26 15.49
CA VAL A 181 6.24 14.35 15.52
C VAL A 181 5.67 15.08 14.31
N VAL A 182 6.17 16.29 14.01
CA VAL A 182 5.72 17.07 12.85
C VAL A 182 5.93 16.31 11.53
N PRO A 183 7.08 15.67 11.26
CA PRO A 183 7.25 14.85 10.08
C PRO A 183 6.26 13.68 9.99
N ILE A 184 6.02 12.95 11.09
CA ILE A 184 5.05 11.83 11.11
C ILE A 184 3.64 12.32 10.80
N MET A 185 3.28 13.52 11.26
CA MET A 185 1.98 14.15 11.00
C MET A 185 1.91 14.84 9.63
N ALA A 186 3.03 15.01 8.94
CA ALA A 186 3.06 15.57 7.60
C ALA A 186 2.49 14.58 6.58
N GLY A 187 2.13 15.06 5.40
CA GLY A 187 1.46 14.30 4.33
C GLY A 187 2.33 13.22 3.65
N GLY A 188 3.20 12.52 4.36
CA GLY A 188 4.07 11.49 3.82
C GLY A 188 5.40 12.04 3.27
N ILE A 189 6.07 11.23 2.45
CA ILE A 189 7.43 11.55 1.98
C ILE A 189 7.42 12.64 0.90
N GLY A 190 6.55 12.51 -0.10
CA GLY A 190 6.52 13.41 -1.26
C GLY A 190 6.00 14.81 -0.91
N GLU A 191 4.89 14.84 -0.18
CA GLU A 191 4.09 16.03 0.07
C GLU A 191 4.38 16.65 1.44
N GLY A 192 4.94 15.87 2.37
CA GLY A 192 5.28 16.30 3.72
C GLY A 192 6.78 16.50 3.90
N ALA A 193 7.53 15.39 3.93
CA ALA A 193 8.94 15.37 4.32
C ALA A 193 9.84 16.24 3.43
N ILE A 194 9.62 16.23 2.10
CA ILE A 194 10.39 17.06 1.16
C ILE A 194 10.13 18.56 1.37
N PRO A 195 8.89 19.09 1.29
CA PRO A 195 8.63 20.50 1.56
C PRO A 195 9.05 20.94 2.97
N LEU A 196 8.83 20.10 3.98
CA LEU A 196 9.22 20.39 5.36
C LEU A 196 10.73 20.57 5.49
N SER A 197 11.52 19.67 4.91
CA SER A 197 12.98 19.76 4.94
C SER A 197 13.53 20.91 4.09
N VAL A 198 12.85 21.32 3.01
CA VAL A 198 13.15 22.58 2.30
C VAL A 198 12.90 23.79 3.20
N GLY A 199 11.75 23.84 3.88
CA GLY A 199 11.42 24.92 4.82
C GLY A 199 12.41 25.02 5.98
N TYR A 200 12.78 23.88 6.58
CA TYR A 200 13.76 23.83 7.66
C TYR A 200 15.15 24.20 7.18
N SER A 201 15.54 23.84 5.96
CA SER A 201 16.82 24.24 5.37
C SER A 201 16.95 25.75 5.26
N GLY A 202 15.87 26.43 4.85
CA GLY A 202 15.83 27.89 4.75
C GLY A 202 15.94 28.60 6.11
N ILE A 203 15.37 28.02 7.17
CA ILE A 203 15.33 28.62 8.52
C ILE A 203 16.58 28.28 9.33
N LEU A 204 17.02 27.02 9.29
CA LEU A 204 18.12 26.49 10.11
C LEU A 204 19.49 26.65 9.42
N HIS A 205 19.51 27.13 8.17
CA HIS A 205 20.71 27.25 7.33
C HIS A 205 21.52 25.95 7.20
N GLN A 206 20.83 24.81 7.31
CA GLN A 206 21.41 23.48 7.14
C GLN A 206 21.09 22.93 5.75
N ALA A 207 21.94 22.04 5.24
CA ALA A 207 21.70 21.40 3.95
C ALA A 207 20.41 20.56 3.98
N HIS A 208 19.55 20.76 2.99
CA HIS A 208 18.29 20.03 2.82
C HIS A 208 18.47 18.51 2.94
N GLY A 209 19.52 17.95 2.34
CA GLY A 209 19.78 16.51 2.37
C GLY A 209 19.98 15.93 3.78
N ILE A 210 20.61 16.69 4.68
CA ILE A 210 20.83 16.26 6.08
C ILE A 210 19.52 16.25 6.85
N LEU A 211 18.73 17.33 6.70
CA LEU A 211 17.41 17.43 7.34
C LEU A 211 16.45 16.38 6.82
N PHE A 212 16.46 16.13 5.49
CA PHE A 212 15.65 15.10 4.86
C PHE A 212 16.01 13.70 5.37
N ALA A 213 17.31 13.37 5.44
CA ALA A 213 17.78 12.09 5.97
C ALA A 213 17.37 11.87 7.44
N GLN A 214 17.24 12.95 8.21
CA GLN A 214 16.83 12.90 9.61
C GLN A 214 15.32 12.66 9.78
N VAL A 215 14.49 13.28 8.94
CA VAL A 215 13.01 13.15 9.03
C VAL A 215 12.47 11.90 8.35
N LEU A 216 13.23 11.31 7.42
CA LEU A 216 12.78 10.16 6.63
C LEU A 216 12.47 8.90 7.48
N PRO A 217 13.35 8.43 8.40
CA PRO A 217 13.05 7.24 9.20
C PRO A 217 11.81 7.38 10.10
N PRO A 218 11.61 8.51 10.83
CA PRO A 218 10.37 8.76 11.57
C PRO A 218 9.12 8.66 10.70
N VAL A 219 9.12 9.30 9.53
CA VAL A 219 7.96 9.29 8.60
C VAL A 219 7.63 7.86 8.18
N MET A 220 8.63 7.07 7.79
CA MET A 220 8.42 5.70 7.33
C MET A 220 7.89 4.79 8.45
N LEU A 221 8.43 4.89 9.66
CA LEU A 221 7.94 4.13 10.82
C LEU A 221 6.54 4.59 11.25
N GLY A 222 6.26 5.88 11.17
CA GLY A 222 4.94 6.45 11.43
C GLY A 222 3.89 5.87 10.49
N SER A 223 4.15 5.88 9.17
CA SER A 223 3.25 5.28 8.18
C SER A 223 3.04 3.79 8.40
N LEU A 224 4.11 3.03 8.70
CA LEU A 224 4.01 1.60 9.02
C LEU A 224 3.10 1.36 10.24
N THR A 225 3.33 2.12 11.31
CA THR A 225 2.54 2.00 12.55
C THR A 225 1.08 2.36 12.28
N ALA A 226 0.82 3.40 11.49
CA ALA A 226 -0.54 3.79 11.11
C ALA A 226 -1.27 2.71 10.30
N ILE A 227 -0.59 2.04 9.37
CA ILE A 227 -1.18 0.91 8.62
C ILE A 227 -1.56 -0.23 9.57
N VAL A 228 -0.66 -0.61 10.47
CA VAL A 228 -0.91 -1.69 11.45
C VAL A 228 -2.07 -1.32 12.37
N LEU A 229 -2.06 -0.09 12.92
CA LEU A 229 -3.12 0.40 13.80
C LEU A 229 -4.48 0.47 13.09
N SER A 230 -4.53 0.97 11.85
CA SER A 230 -5.75 0.99 11.03
C SER A 230 -6.32 -0.41 10.81
N GLY A 231 -5.44 -1.37 10.50
CA GLY A 231 -5.81 -2.78 10.41
C GLY A 231 -6.37 -3.35 11.71
N THR A 232 -5.73 -3.06 12.85
CA THR A 232 -6.21 -3.52 14.17
C THR A 232 -7.53 -2.87 14.56
N LEU A 233 -7.73 -1.59 14.23
CA LEU A 233 -8.96 -0.87 14.51
C LEU A 233 -10.13 -1.43 13.71
N ASN A 234 -9.91 -1.80 12.44
CA ASN A 234 -10.90 -2.52 11.63
C ASN A 234 -11.26 -3.89 12.23
N PHE A 235 -10.27 -4.63 12.75
CA PHE A 235 -10.55 -5.89 13.45
C PHE A 235 -11.37 -5.69 14.74
N VAL A 236 -11.02 -4.66 15.53
CA VAL A 236 -11.76 -4.31 16.75
C VAL A 236 -13.19 -3.87 16.43
N GLY A 237 -13.40 -3.06 15.39
CA GLY A 237 -14.73 -2.62 14.95
C GLY A 237 -15.64 -3.78 14.56
N LYS A 238 -15.10 -4.80 13.87
CA LYS A 238 -15.84 -6.03 13.54
C LYS A 238 -16.18 -6.88 14.77
N ARG A 239 -15.33 -6.86 15.80
CA ARG A 239 -15.57 -7.58 17.06
C ARG A 239 -16.55 -6.85 17.97
N TYR A 240 -16.55 -5.51 17.93
CA TYR A 240 -17.39 -4.65 18.75
C TYR A 240 -18.21 -3.69 17.86
N PRO A 241 -19.39 -4.13 17.37
CA PRO A 241 -20.20 -3.36 16.43
C PRO A 241 -20.67 -1.99 16.93
N HIS A 242 -20.63 -1.73 18.24
CA HIS A 242 -20.98 -0.43 18.81
C HIS A 242 -19.89 0.65 18.63
N LEU A 243 -18.68 0.27 18.23
CA LEU A 243 -17.55 1.18 18.00
C LEU A 243 -17.33 1.51 16.51
N THR A 244 -18.09 0.90 15.60
CA THR A 244 -17.92 1.02 14.14
C THR A 244 -19.09 1.76 13.50
N GLY A 245 -18.77 2.65 12.55
CA GLY A 245 -19.73 3.26 11.64
C GLY A 245 -19.85 2.54 10.30
N GLU A 246 -19.14 1.42 10.11
CA GLU A 246 -19.07 0.65 8.85
C GLU A 246 -18.71 1.52 7.62
N GLY A 247 -17.79 2.47 7.80
CA GLY A 247 -17.32 3.35 6.72
C GLY A 247 -18.23 4.53 6.38
N ARG A 248 -19.14 4.90 7.29
CA ARG A 248 -19.97 6.11 7.21
C ARG A 248 -19.40 7.28 8.00
#